data_AF-A0A6F8ZJR2-F1
#
_entry.id   AF-A0A6F8ZJR2-F1
#
_cell.length_a   1.000
_cell.length_b   1.000
_cell.length_c   1.000
_cell.angle_alpha   90.00
_cell.angle_beta   90.00
_cell.angle_gamma   90.00
#
_symmetry.space_group_name_H-M   'P 1'
#
loop_
_entity.id
_entity.type
_entity.pdbx_description
1 polymer ?
#
loop_
_entity_poly.entity_id
_entity_poly.type
_entity_poly.pdbx_seq_one_letter_code
_entity_poly.pdbx_strand_id
1 'polypeptide(L)'
;MISTRRLSAILGWLLVFLALAALAPLPPVLDLDRAAALLLAPLGRRWVWLQGVWIAGGVLLTGLAVAGLGLRRRPPWGLWAGFLAGSLVEVALKHLLVLPRPHPLPAPAPWPALIAATNLDAVTAAAWLHHWLPQAGPVRHLLAGSFPSGHLFRLSYVTGAAAGPRRRTLLWGVAATAALAVTATGGHWIWDAAGGYALARFCLSLAGQASVSRKASAPR
;
A
#
# COMPACT_ATOMS: atom_id res chain seq x y z
N MET A 1 -15.86 16.76 17.24
CA MET A 1 -14.81 17.76 16.88
C MET A 1 -13.48 17.05 16.67
N ILE A 2 -12.80 17.31 15.55
CA ILE A 2 -11.45 16.79 15.26
C ILE A 2 -10.44 17.66 16.02
N SER A 3 -9.48 17.07 16.73
CA SER A 3 -8.43 17.85 17.41
C SER A 3 -7.47 18.48 16.40
N THR A 4 -6.95 19.67 16.70
CA THR A 4 -5.98 20.39 15.86
C THR A 4 -4.77 19.51 15.50
N ARG A 5 -4.17 18.85 16.49
CA ARG A 5 -3.05 17.90 16.28
C ARG A 5 -3.37 16.79 15.27
N ARG A 6 -4.63 16.33 15.26
CA ARG A 6 -5.07 15.28 14.34
C ARG A 6 -5.32 15.82 12.94
N LEU A 7 -5.96 16.98 12.83
CA LEU A 7 -6.15 17.64 11.54
C LEU A 7 -4.79 17.91 10.88
N SER A 8 -3.81 18.42 11.63
CA SER A 8 -2.44 18.61 11.16
C SER A 8 -1.79 17.31 10.68
N ALA A 9 -2.02 16.18 11.37
CA ALA A 9 -1.50 14.89 10.92
C ALA A 9 -2.15 14.42 9.60
N ILE A 10 -3.47 14.57 9.47
CA ILE A 10 -4.20 14.20 8.24
C ILE A 10 -3.71 15.04 7.07
N LEU A 11 -3.70 16.37 7.22
CA LEU A 11 -3.25 17.28 6.17
C LEU A 11 -1.76 17.08 5.86
N GLY A 12 -0.92 16.89 6.87
CA GLY A 12 0.51 16.63 6.70
C GLY A 12 0.77 15.37 5.87
N TRP A 13 0.14 14.24 6.21
CA TRP A 13 0.32 13.00 5.43
C TRP A 13 -0.31 13.07 4.04
N LEU A 14 -1.43 13.79 3.87
CA LEU A 14 -2.00 14.05 2.56
C LEU A 14 -1.04 14.87 1.69
N LEU A 15 -0.50 15.97 2.21
CA LEU A 15 0.45 16.82 1.49
C LEU A 15 1.73 16.05 1.12
N VAL A 16 2.27 15.25 2.04
CA VAL A 16 3.42 14.38 1.74
C VAL A 16 3.08 13.40 0.61
N PHE A 17 1.92 12.75 0.68
CA PHE A 17 1.51 11.80 -0.37
C PHE A 17 1.32 12.48 -1.74
N LEU A 18 0.65 13.64 -1.76
CA LEU A 18 0.45 14.42 -3.00
C LEU A 18 1.77 14.94 -3.57
N ALA A 19 2.68 15.41 -2.72
CA ALA A 19 4.01 15.82 -3.13
C ALA A 19 4.79 14.64 -3.74
N LEU A 20 4.78 13.47 -3.08
CA LEU A 20 5.41 12.27 -3.62
C LEU A 20 4.82 11.88 -4.98
N ALA A 21 3.49 11.91 -5.13
CA ALA A 21 2.80 11.60 -6.38
C ALA A 21 3.13 12.60 -7.50
N ALA A 22 3.18 13.90 -7.19
CA ALA A 22 3.51 14.94 -8.16
C ALA A 22 4.99 14.90 -8.60
N LEU A 23 5.89 14.49 -7.70
CA LEU A 23 7.33 14.38 -7.98
C LEU A 23 7.72 13.06 -8.64
N ALA A 24 6.93 11.99 -8.45
CA ALA A 24 7.23 10.65 -8.96
C ALA A 24 7.56 10.57 -10.47
N PRO A 25 6.89 11.30 -11.39
CA PRO A 25 7.25 11.28 -12.82
C PRO A 25 8.50 12.09 -13.17
N LEU A 26 9.08 12.84 -12.23
CA LEU A 26 10.20 13.73 -12.55
C LEU A 26 11.50 12.93 -12.80
N PRO A 27 12.29 13.30 -13.83
CA PRO A 27 13.56 12.63 -14.13
C PRO A 27 14.51 12.41 -12.94
N PRO A 28 14.79 13.41 -12.06
CA PRO A 28 15.69 13.18 -10.92
C PRO A 28 15.18 12.12 -9.93
N VAL A 29 13.86 11.96 -9.80
CA VAL A 29 13.27 10.92 -8.95
C VAL A 29 13.46 9.54 -9.58
N LEU A 30 13.21 9.43 -10.89
CA LEU A 30 13.42 8.18 -11.63
C LEU A 30 14.89 7.75 -11.62
N ASP A 31 15.84 8.68 -11.68
CA ASP A 31 17.27 8.37 -11.61
C ASP A 31 17.69 7.88 -10.22
N LEU A 32 17.15 8.49 -9.16
CA LEU A 32 17.32 7.99 -7.79
C LEU A 32 16.74 6.59 -7.62
N ASP A 33 15.55 6.35 -8.17
CA ASP A 33 14.89 5.04 -8.13
C ASP A 33 15.70 3.95 -8.84
N ARG A 34 16.24 4.25 -10.02
CA ARG A 34 17.13 3.34 -10.75
C ARG A 34 18.40 3.06 -9.97
N ALA A 35 19.04 4.08 -9.40
CA ALA A 35 20.26 3.91 -8.60
C ALA A 35 19.99 3.03 -7.36
N ALA A 36 18.89 3.28 -6.65
CA ALA A 36 18.49 2.47 -5.50
C ALA A 36 18.19 1.02 -5.90
N ALA A 37 17.50 0.79 -7.01
CA ALA A 37 17.22 -0.55 -7.52
C ALA A 37 18.50 -1.31 -7.87
N LEU A 38 19.46 -0.67 -8.54
CA LEU A 38 20.75 -1.27 -8.88
C LEU A 38 21.56 -1.63 -7.62
N LEU A 39 21.59 -0.73 -6.63
CA LEU A 39 22.30 -0.94 -5.38
C LEU A 39 21.72 -2.11 -4.57
N LEU A 40 20.39 -2.27 -4.58
CA LEU A 40 19.68 -3.26 -3.76
C LEU A 40 19.45 -4.60 -4.48
N ALA A 41 19.54 -4.65 -5.80
CA ALA A 41 19.34 -5.88 -6.58
C ALA A 41 20.20 -7.08 -6.13
N PRO A 42 21.48 -6.92 -5.73
CA PRO A 42 22.28 -8.03 -5.18
C PRO A 42 21.64 -8.67 -3.94
N LEU A 43 21.01 -7.86 -3.07
CA LEU A 43 20.31 -8.37 -1.89
C LEU A 43 19.08 -9.18 -2.28
N GLY A 44 18.29 -8.70 -3.25
CA GLY A 44 17.12 -9.41 -3.76
C GLY A 44 17.45 -10.76 -4.40
N ARG A 45 18.61 -10.86 -5.08
CA ARG A 45 19.12 -12.13 -5.62
C ARG A 45 19.64 -13.07 -4.53
N ARG A 46 20.34 -12.55 -3.53
CA ARG A 46 20.96 -13.36 -2.47
C ARG A 46 19.95 -13.86 -1.45
N TRP A 47 18.95 -13.04 -1.11
CA TRP A 47 18.02 -13.29 0.00
C TRP A 47 16.61 -13.51 -0.53
N VAL A 48 16.35 -14.73 -0.99
CA VAL A 48 15.06 -15.14 -1.57
C VAL A 48 13.88 -14.87 -0.63
N TRP A 49 14.08 -14.92 0.69
CA TRP A 49 13.03 -14.64 1.67
C TRP A 49 12.49 -13.20 1.59
N LEU A 50 13.20 -12.26 0.96
CA LEU A 50 12.68 -10.92 0.66
C LEU A 50 11.45 -10.96 -0.24
N GLN A 51 11.29 -11.99 -1.07
CA GLN A 51 10.07 -12.24 -1.84
C GLN A 51 8.84 -12.44 -0.94
N GLY A 52 9.06 -12.66 0.38
CA GLY A 52 8.07 -12.70 1.46
C GLY A 52 7.10 -11.54 1.42
N VAL A 53 7.60 -10.37 1.02
CA VAL A 53 6.82 -9.13 0.98
C VAL A 53 5.65 -9.20 0.00
N TRP A 54 5.79 -9.93 -1.11
CA TRP A 54 4.75 -10.08 -2.13
C TRP A 54 3.61 -10.97 -1.66
N ILE A 55 3.91 -11.94 -0.80
CA ILE A 55 2.91 -12.81 -0.18
C ILE A 55 2.25 -12.05 0.97
N ALA A 56 3.04 -11.57 1.93
CA ALA A 56 2.55 -10.93 3.16
C ALA A 56 1.80 -9.61 2.87
N GLY A 57 2.25 -8.86 1.88
CA GLY A 57 1.59 -7.62 1.42
C GLY A 57 0.51 -7.85 0.37
N GLY A 58 0.22 -9.10 0.03
CA GLY A 58 -0.82 -9.47 -0.92
C GLY A 58 -2.20 -9.05 -0.46
N VAL A 59 -3.07 -8.70 -1.41
CA VAL A 59 -4.41 -8.15 -1.14
C VAL A 59 -5.28 -9.12 -0.35
N LEU A 60 -5.16 -10.42 -0.58
CA LEU A 60 -5.96 -11.43 0.12
C LEU A 60 -5.62 -11.46 1.62
N LEU A 61 -4.34 -11.66 1.96
CA LEU A 61 -3.92 -11.77 3.36
C LEU A 61 -4.13 -10.47 4.13
N THR A 62 -3.79 -9.34 3.52
CA THR A 62 -3.95 -8.03 4.17
C THR A 62 -5.43 -7.63 4.29
N GLY A 63 -6.25 -7.95 3.29
CA GLY A 63 -7.71 -7.77 3.34
C GLY A 63 -8.35 -8.59 4.47
N LEU A 64 -7.99 -9.87 4.61
CA LEU A 64 -8.43 -10.72 5.72
C LEU A 64 -7.96 -10.19 7.08
N ALA A 65 -6.71 -9.72 7.17
CA ALA A 65 -6.19 -9.12 8.40
C ALA A 65 -6.95 -7.85 8.79
N VAL A 66 -7.23 -6.95 7.83
CA VAL A 66 -8.04 -5.74 8.03
C VAL A 66 -9.48 -6.10 8.43
N ALA A 67 -10.08 -7.10 7.79
CA ALA A 67 -11.41 -7.59 8.14
C ALA A 67 -11.43 -8.07 9.61
N GLY A 68 -10.52 -8.97 9.98
CA GLY A 68 -10.39 -9.49 11.34
C GLY A 68 -10.07 -8.43 12.40
N LEU A 69 -9.18 -7.48 12.09
CA LEU A 69 -8.89 -6.34 12.97
C LEU A 69 -10.10 -5.42 13.14
N GLY A 70 -10.85 -5.20 12.07
CA GLY A 70 -12.07 -4.39 12.11
C GLY A 70 -13.13 -5.02 13.00
N LEU A 71 -13.37 -6.33 12.92
CA LEU A 71 -14.32 -7.04 13.81
C LEU A 71 -14.02 -6.83 15.30
N ARG A 72 -12.74 -6.61 15.66
CA ARG A 72 -12.30 -6.33 17.04
C ARG A 72 -12.45 -4.85 17.44
N ARG A 73 -12.79 -3.95 16.52
CA ARG A 73 -12.92 -2.51 16.75
C ARG A 73 -14.36 -2.04 16.69
N ARG A 74 -14.68 -1.03 17.50
CA ARG A 74 -15.98 -0.34 17.45
C ARG A 74 -15.80 1.17 17.19
N PRO A 75 -16.40 1.71 16.11
CA PRO A 75 -17.02 0.98 15.02
C PRO A 75 -15.96 0.38 14.04
N PRO A 76 -16.25 -0.77 13.40
CA PRO A 76 -15.32 -1.45 12.50
C PRO A 76 -15.09 -0.70 11.19
N TRP A 77 -16.12 0.03 10.73
CA TRP A 77 -16.19 0.58 9.38
C TRP A 77 -15.10 1.60 9.05
N GLY A 78 -14.60 2.38 10.03
CA GLY A 78 -13.56 3.38 9.76
C GLY A 78 -12.26 2.76 9.27
N LEU A 79 -11.92 1.59 9.81
CA LEU A 79 -10.73 0.85 9.42
C LEU A 79 -10.90 0.19 8.04
N TRP A 80 -12.09 -0.35 7.75
CA TRP A 80 -12.39 -0.93 6.43
C TRP A 80 -12.46 0.13 5.34
N ALA A 81 -13.17 1.24 5.59
CA ALA A 81 -13.29 2.36 4.67
C ALA A 81 -11.93 2.98 4.35
N GLY A 82 -11.05 3.15 5.35
CA GLY A 82 -9.69 3.66 5.13
C GLY A 82 -8.85 2.73 4.24
N PHE A 83 -8.97 1.41 4.42
CA PHE A 83 -8.25 0.44 3.60
C PHE A 83 -8.78 0.41 2.16
N LEU A 84 -10.10 0.41 2.00
CA LEU A 84 -10.75 0.39 0.69
C LEU A 84 -10.46 1.69 -0.08
N ALA A 85 -10.63 2.86 0.56
CA ALA A 85 -10.34 4.14 -0.06
C ALA A 85 -8.87 4.25 -0.49
N GLY A 86 -7.92 3.83 0.36
CA GLY A 86 -6.51 3.79 -0.02
C GLY A 86 -6.22 2.86 -1.19
N SER A 87 -6.85 1.68 -1.22
CA SER A 87 -6.71 0.74 -2.35
C SER A 87 -7.28 1.32 -3.66
N LEU A 88 -8.39 2.05 -3.61
CA LEU A 88 -8.94 2.74 -4.78
C LEU A 88 -8.02 3.85 -5.28
N VAL A 89 -7.46 4.65 -4.36
CA VAL A 89 -6.47 5.69 -4.69
C VAL A 89 -5.22 5.08 -5.30
N GLU A 90 -4.73 3.95 -4.78
CA GLU A 90 -3.61 3.20 -5.36
C GLU A 90 -3.89 2.85 -6.83
N VAL A 91 -5.02 2.21 -7.11
CA VAL A 91 -5.39 1.79 -8.48
C VAL A 91 -5.55 3.00 -9.39
N ALA A 92 -6.22 4.06 -8.92
CA ALA A 92 -6.40 5.28 -9.70
C ALA A 92 -5.07 5.93 -10.09
N LEU A 93 -4.12 6.07 -9.15
CA LEU A 93 -2.83 6.68 -9.45
C LEU A 93 -1.95 5.82 -10.34
N LYS A 94 -2.02 4.49 -10.22
CA LYS A 94 -1.34 3.59 -11.16
C LYS A 94 -1.83 3.79 -12.60
N HIS A 95 -3.12 4.07 -12.75
CA HIS A 95 -3.71 4.39 -14.05
C HIS A 95 -3.34 5.80 -14.54
N LEU A 96 -3.33 6.80 -13.67
CA LEU A 96 -3.09 8.20 -14.06
C LEU A 96 -1.62 8.50 -14.34
N LEU A 97 -0.71 7.97 -13.52
CA LEU A 97 0.72 8.30 -13.63
C LEU A 97 1.47 7.37 -14.59
N VAL A 98 0.98 6.13 -14.77
CA VAL A 98 1.54 5.12 -15.68
C VAL A 98 3.07 4.99 -15.59
N LEU A 99 3.62 5.11 -14.37
CA LEU A 99 5.06 5.05 -14.19
C LEU A 99 5.60 3.67 -14.57
N PRO A 100 6.77 3.60 -15.21
CA PRO A 100 7.38 2.34 -15.57
C PRO A 100 7.63 1.51 -14.31
N ARG A 101 7.62 0.18 -14.44
CA ARG A 101 7.99 -0.71 -13.35
C ARG A 101 9.48 -1.04 -13.41
N PRO A 102 10.14 -1.30 -12.27
CA PRO A 102 11.45 -1.93 -12.29
C PRO A 102 11.35 -3.32 -12.92
N HIS A 103 12.47 -3.86 -13.38
CA HIS A 103 12.53 -5.25 -13.82
C HIS A 103 12.48 -6.18 -12.60
N PRO A 104 11.39 -6.95 -12.40
CA PRO A 104 11.28 -7.82 -11.25
C PRO A 104 12.30 -8.95 -11.35
N LEU A 105 12.95 -9.25 -10.21
CA LEU A 105 13.79 -10.43 -10.13
C LEU A 105 12.91 -11.69 -10.13
N PRO A 106 13.27 -12.72 -10.92
CA PRO A 106 12.50 -13.95 -10.95
C PRO A 106 12.49 -14.59 -9.56
N ALA A 107 11.30 -14.88 -9.05
CA ALA A 107 11.15 -15.57 -7.78
C ALA A 107 11.30 -17.10 -8.00
N PRO A 108 12.15 -17.80 -7.24
CA PRO A 108 12.29 -19.25 -7.38
C PRO A 108 11.02 -19.98 -6.90
N ALA A 109 10.81 -21.22 -7.32
CA ALA A 109 9.72 -22.02 -6.73
C ALA A 109 9.91 -22.17 -5.20
N PRO A 110 8.83 -22.21 -4.39
CA PRO A 110 7.40 -22.16 -4.76
C PRO A 110 6.80 -20.74 -4.83
N TRP A 111 7.64 -19.70 -4.76
CA TRP A 111 7.20 -18.31 -4.57
C TRP A 111 6.18 -17.79 -5.60
N PRO A 112 6.33 -18.02 -6.92
CA PRO A 112 5.37 -17.52 -7.90
C PRO A 112 3.93 -17.99 -7.62
N ALA A 113 3.75 -19.25 -7.23
CA ALA A 113 2.43 -19.81 -6.93
C ALA A 113 1.81 -19.16 -5.68
N LEU A 114 2.60 -18.95 -4.63
CA LEU A 114 2.13 -18.29 -3.41
C LEU A 114 1.83 -16.80 -3.62
N ILE A 115 2.63 -16.12 -4.44
CA ILE A 115 2.39 -14.73 -4.81
C ILE A 115 1.08 -14.64 -5.59
N ALA A 116 0.87 -15.51 -6.58
CA ALA A 116 -0.39 -15.56 -7.33
C ALA A 116 -1.59 -15.93 -6.45
N ALA A 117 -1.43 -16.80 -5.46
CA ALA A 117 -2.51 -17.17 -4.54
C ALA A 117 -2.93 -16.02 -3.60
N THR A 118 -2.03 -15.06 -3.34
CA THR A 118 -2.28 -13.95 -2.39
C THR A 118 -2.54 -12.61 -3.08
N ASN A 119 -2.33 -12.53 -4.39
CA ASN A 119 -2.53 -11.35 -5.21
C ASN A 119 -3.52 -11.63 -6.32
N LEU A 120 -4.43 -10.69 -6.56
CA LEU A 120 -5.21 -10.68 -7.80
C LEU A 120 -4.30 -10.21 -8.93
N ASP A 121 -3.96 -11.10 -9.86
CA ASP A 121 -3.25 -10.71 -11.06
C ASP A 121 -4.12 -9.78 -11.93
N ALA A 122 -3.48 -8.97 -12.78
CA ALA A 122 -4.18 -7.96 -13.57
C ALA A 122 -5.16 -8.56 -14.59
N VAL A 123 -4.91 -9.78 -15.07
CA VAL A 123 -5.77 -10.47 -16.03
C VAL A 123 -7.04 -10.96 -15.34
N THR A 124 -6.89 -11.59 -14.18
CA THR A 124 -7.99 -12.05 -13.34
C THR A 124 -8.83 -10.87 -12.84
N ALA A 125 -8.18 -9.80 -12.36
CA ALA A 125 -8.88 -8.59 -11.94
C ALA A 125 -9.64 -7.93 -13.11
N ALA A 126 -9.03 -7.83 -14.30
CA ALA A 126 -9.67 -7.30 -15.49
C ALA A 126 -10.84 -8.18 -15.96
N ALA A 127 -10.69 -9.51 -15.92
CA ALA A 127 -11.74 -10.45 -16.28
C ALA A 127 -12.94 -10.34 -15.32
N TRP A 128 -12.68 -10.21 -14.02
CA TRP A 128 -13.74 -9.97 -13.03
C TRP A 128 -14.43 -8.63 -13.24
N LEU A 129 -13.67 -7.56 -13.46
CA LEU A 129 -14.23 -6.23 -13.75
C LEU A 129 -15.08 -6.26 -15.02
N HIS A 130 -14.63 -6.91 -16.08
CA HIS A 130 -15.39 -7.05 -17.32
C HIS A 130 -16.66 -7.90 -17.14
N HIS A 131 -16.63 -8.92 -16.28
CA HIS A 131 -17.81 -9.72 -15.95
C HIS A 131 -18.92 -8.87 -15.29
N TRP A 132 -18.55 -7.97 -14.38
CA TRP A 132 -19.51 -7.12 -13.66
C TRP A 132 -19.83 -5.80 -14.39
N LEU A 133 -18.92 -5.32 -15.23
CA LEU A 133 -19.03 -4.08 -16.02
C LEU A 133 -18.60 -4.37 -17.47
N PRO A 134 -19.47 -4.99 -18.30
CA PRO A 134 -19.13 -5.40 -19.66
C PRO A 134 -18.75 -4.23 -20.57
N GLN A 135 -19.20 -3.01 -20.22
CA GLN A 135 -18.92 -1.78 -20.94
C GLN A 135 -17.60 -1.10 -20.53
N ALA A 136 -16.94 -1.58 -19.47
CA ALA A 136 -15.58 -1.16 -19.18
C ALA A 136 -14.68 -1.73 -20.27
N GLY A 137 -14.10 -0.85 -21.11
CA GLY A 137 -13.11 -1.22 -22.13
C GLY A 137 -11.89 -1.96 -21.55
N PRO A 138 -10.88 -2.30 -22.36
CA PRO A 138 -9.82 -3.23 -21.97
C PRO A 138 -9.03 -2.79 -20.72
N VAL A 139 -9.41 -3.27 -19.53
CA VAL A 139 -8.98 -2.82 -18.19
C VAL A 139 -7.49 -3.07 -17.87
N ARG A 140 -6.74 -3.75 -18.76
CA ARG A 140 -5.34 -4.13 -18.56
C ARG A 140 -4.42 -2.93 -18.27
N HIS A 141 -4.76 -1.74 -18.77
CA HIS A 141 -3.99 -0.52 -18.54
C HIS A 141 -4.20 0.08 -17.14
N LEU A 142 -5.27 -0.26 -16.40
CA LEU A 142 -5.53 0.28 -15.06
C LEU A 142 -4.46 -0.14 -14.03
N LEU A 143 -3.69 -1.20 -14.33
CA LEU A 143 -2.66 -1.73 -13.44
C LEU A 143 -1.25 -1.57 -14.02
N ALA A 144 -1.06 -0.75 -15.07
CA ALA A 144 0.24 -0.61 -15.72
C ALA A 144 1.26 0.12 -14.82
N GLY A 145 0.83 1.17 -14.12
CA GLY A 145 1.71 1.98 -13.28
C GLY A 145 2.29 1.25 -12.06
N SER A 146 3.43 1.73 -11.62
CA SER A 146 4.16 1.24 -10.43
C SER A 146 3.77 1.99 -9.14
N PHE A 147 3.54 3.31 -9.22
CA PHE A 147 3.23 4.16 -8.06
C PHE A 147 1.73 4.22 -7.72
N PRO A 148 1.36 4.23 -6.42
CA PRO A 148 2.20 3.93 -5.26
C PRO A 148 2.33 2.42 -5.04
N SER A 149 3.28 2.01 -4.17
CA SER A 149 3.43 0.60 -3.80
C SER A 149 2.26 0.11 -2.96
N GLY A 150 1.40 -0.70 -3.56
CA GLY A 150 0.27 -1.33 -2.87
C GLY A 150 0.69 -2.25 -1.73
N HIS A 151 1.76 -3.02 -1.91
CA HIS A 151 2.26 -3.93 -0.88
C HIS A 151 2.71 -3.15 0.36
N LEU A 152 3.44 -2.06 0.16
CA LEU A 152 3.88 -1.24 1.28
C LEU A 152 2.72 -0.48 1.93
N PHE A 153 1.76 0.01 1.13
CA PHE A 153 0.52 0.58 1.66
C PHE A 153 -0.20 -0.42 2.58
N ARG A 154 -0.50 -1.62 2.09
CA ARG A 154 -1.29 -2.62 2.81
C ARG A 154 -0.58 -3.12 4.07
N LEU A 155 0.72 -3.45 3.98
CA LEU A 155 1.51 -3.86 5.15
C LEU A 155 1.56 -2.77 6.20
N SER A 156 1.89 -1.54 5.81
CA SER A 156 1.98 -0.40 6.74
C SER A 156 0.62 -0.08 7.36
N TYR A 157 -0.45 -0.20 6.59
CA TYR A 157 -1.81 0.01 7.07
C TYR A 157 -2.21 -1.05 8.10
N VAL A 158 -2.05 -2.34 7.78
CA VAL A 158 -2.35 -3.46 8.67
C VAL A 158 -1.52 -3.38 9.95
N THR A 159 -0.20 -3.18 9.84
CA THR A 159 0.69 -3.07 11.00
C THR A 159 0.32 -1.87 11.86
N GLY A 160 0.07 -0.70 11.26
CA GLY A 160 -0.32 0.49 12.00
C GLY A 160 -1.70 0.33 12.67
N ALA A 161 -2.62 -0.35 12.01
CA ALA A 161 -3.91 -0.71 12.58
C ALA A 161 -3.77 -1.69 13.75
N ALA A 162 -2.96 -2.74 13.62
CA ALA A 162 -2.77 -3.73 14.68
C ALA A 162 -2.01 -3.15 15.89
N ALA A 163 -0.92 -2.43 15.64
CA ALA A 163 0.02 -2.00 16.67
C ALA A 163 -0.42 -0.72 17.41
N GLY A 164 -1.30 0.08 16.80
CA GLY A 164 -1.81 1.32 17.36
C GLY A 164 -0.75 2.45 17.43
N PRO A 165 -1.10 3.63 17.99
CA PRO A 165 -0.29 4.83 17.91
C PRO A 165 1.00 4.80 18.75
N ARG A 166 1.12 3.85 19.69
CA ARG A 166 2.25 3.74 20.64
C ARG A 166 3.44 2.94 20.08
N ARG A 167 3.23 2.09 19.08
CA ARG A 167 4.28 1.20 18.53
C ARG A 167 4.85 1.74 17.22
N ARG A 168 5.26 3.02 17.23
CA ARG A 168 5.79 3.70 16.03
C ARG A 168 7.03 3.00 15.49
N THR A 169 7.94 2.55 16.36
CA THR A 169 9.16 1.84 15.97
C THR A 169 8.88 0.55 15.20
N LEU A 170 7.87 -0.22 15.61
CA LEU A 170 7.46 -1.43 14.91
C LEU A 170 6.94 -1.09 13.50
N LEU A 171 6.11 -0.06 13.38
CA LEU A 171 5.61 0.37 12.07
C LEU A 171 6.74 0.81 11.16
N TRP A 172 7.69 1.62 11.66
CA TRP A 172 8.85 2.05 10.90
C TRP A 172 9.73 0.87 10.49
N GLY A 173 9.98 -0.08 11.39
CA GLY A 173 10.75 -1.29 11.08
C GLY A 173 10.10 -2.13 9.99
N VAL A 174 8.80 -2.39 10.09
CA VAL A 174 8.06 -3.13 9.05
C VAL A 174 8.06 -2.38 7.73
N ALA A 175 7.81 -1.06 7.74
CA ALA A 175 7.79 -0.26 6.54
C ALA A 175 9.17 -0.21 5.86
N ALA A 176 10.25 -0.04 6.62
CA ALA A 176 11.61 -0.03 6.12
C ALA A 176 12.01 -1.38 5.51
N THR A 177 11.71 -2.49 6.21
CA THR A 177 11.98 -3.83 5.70
C THR A 177 11.18 -4.12 4.43
N ALA A 178 9.91 -3.73 4.40
CA ALA A 178 9.07 -3.92 3.22
C ALA A 178 9.51 -3.02 2.04
N ALA A 179 9.91 -1.77 2.29
CA ALA A 179 10.48 -0.88 1.27
C ALA A 179 11.76 -1.48 0.68
N LEU A 180 12.67 -1.94 1.53
CA LEU A 180 13.89 -2.62 1.11
C LEU A 180 13.56 -3.86 0.27
N ALA A 181 12.62 -4.69 0.73
CA ALA A 181 12.24 -5.91 0.03
C ALA A 181 11.64 -5.63 -1.36
N VAL A 182 10.65 -4.74 -1.47
CA VAL A 182 9.98 -4.47 -2.77
C VAL A 182 10.93 -3.84 -3.79
N THR A 183 11.90 -3.02 -3.34
CA THR A 183 12.92 -2.43 -4.21
C THR A 183 14.01 -3.44 -4.56
N ALA A 184 14.53 -4.19 -3.58
CA ALA A 184 15.57 -5.20 -3.80
C ALA A 184 15.11 -6.31 -4.76
N THR A 185 13.85 -6.72 -4.69
CA THR A 185 13.29 -7.74 -5.59
C THR A 185 12.76 -7.15 -6.91
N GLY A 186 12.91 -5.84 -7.13
CA GLY A 186 12.60 -5.18 -8.40
C GLY A 186 11.11 -5.07 -8.73
N GLY A 187 10.21 -5.16 -7.74
CA GLY A 187 8.77 -5.06 -8.02
C GLY A 187 8.20 -3.65 -7.83
N HIS A 188 8.88 -2.78 -7.07
CA HIS A 188 8.55 -1.36 -6.93
C HIS A 188 9.80 -0.50 -6.79
N TRP A 189 9.69 0.76 -7.18
CA TRP A 189 10.73 1.75 -6.91
C TRP A 189 10.74 2.16 -5.43
N ILE A 190 11.83 2.77 -4.97
CA ILE A 190 11.90 3.22 -3.56
C ILE A 190 10.96 4.42 -3.35
N TRP A 191 10.72 5.23 -4.38
CA TRP A 191 9.73 6.31 -4.33
C TRP A 191 8.29 5.81 -4.28
N ASP A 192 7.96 4.75 -5.04
CA ASP A 192 6.67 4.04 -4.90
C ASP A 192 6.44 3.57 -3.48
N ALA A 193 7.51 3.08 -2.85
CA ALA A 193 7.48 2.60 -1.48
C ALA A 193 7.14 3.77 -0.52
N ALA A 194 7.86 4.89 -0.61
CA ALA A 194 7.55 6.09 0.16
C ALA A 194 6.09 6.54 -0.02
N GLY A 195 5.58 6.52 -1.26
CA GLY A 195 4.19 6.84 -1.59
C GLY A 195 3.19 5.89 -0.91
N GLY A 196 3.44 4.58 -0.98
CA GLY A 196 2.60 3.57 -0.33
C GLY A 196 2.54 3.75 1.19
N TYR A 197 3.68 4.02 1.83
CA TYR A 197 3.74 4.32 3.26
C TYR A 197 2.97 5.59 3.60
N ALA A 198 3.19 6.69 2.87
CA ALA A 198 2.50 7.96 3.11
C ALA A 198 0.97 7.82 3.00
N LEU A 199 0.50 7.09 1.97
CA LEU A 199 -0.93 6.76 1.81
C LEU A 199 -1.47 5.99 3.02
N ALA A 200 -0.73 4.99 3.51
CA ALA A 200 -1.15 4.23 4.68
C ALA A 200 -1.28 5.11 5.93
N ARG A 201 -0.33 6.02 6.14
CA ARG A 201 -0.34 6.98 7.25
C ARG A 201 -1.50 7.96 7.17
N PHE A 202 -1.81 8.45 5.97
CA PHE A 202 -2.98 9.27 5.71
C PHE A 202 -4.29 8.52 6.04
N CYS A 203 -4.49 7.34 5.45
CA CYS A 203 -5.69 6.53 5.66
C CYS A 203 -5.87 6.12 7.13
N LEU A 204 -4.80 5.76 7.85
CA LEU A 204 -4.87 5.46 9.29
C LEU A 204 -5.24 6.70 10.13
N SER A 205 -4.78 7.88 9.73
CA SER A 205 -5.09 9.14 10.42
C SER A 205 -6.58 9.49 10.29
N LEU A 206 -7.17 9.21 9.13
CA LEU A 206 -8.61 9.29 8.86
C LEU A 206 -9.40 8.20 9.60
N ALA A 207 -8.98 6.93 9.50
CA ALA A 207 -9.72 5.78 10.04
C ALA A 207 -9.98 5.88 11.55
N GLY A 208 -9.05 6.44 12.32
CA GLY A 208 -9.28 6.64 13.75
C GLY A 208 -10.32 7.73 14.07
N GLN A 209 -10.90 8.45 13.11
CA GLN A 209 -12.00 9.41 13.34
C GLN A 209 -13.28 8.69 13.74
N ALA A 210 -13.48 7.46 13.23
CA ALA A 210 -14.69 6.68 13.46
C ALA A 210 -14.89 6.27 14.93
N SER A 211 -13.82 6.15 15.73
CA SER A 211 -13.89 5.72 17.13
C SER A 211 -14.18 6.84 18.14
N VAL A 212 -14.06 8.12 17.76
CA VAL A 212 -14.21 9.27 18.69
C VAL A 212 -15.65 9.81 18.70
N SER A 213 -16.41 9.62 17.63
CA SER A 213 -17.76 10.19 17.50
C SER A 213 -18.82 9.59 18.45
N ARG A 214 -18.55 8.46 19.13
CA ARG A 214 -19.52 7.82 20.04
C ARG A 214 -19.32 8.12 21.53
N LYS A 215 -18.19 8.69 21.96
CA LYS A 215 -18.03 9.08 23.36
C LYS A 215 -18.77 10.37 23.73
N ALA A 216 -19.27 11.11 22.75
CA ALA A 216 -19.98 12.38 22.94
C ALA A 216 -21.51 12.24 23.03
N SER A 217 -22.07 11.02 22.94
CA SER A 217 -23.51 10.80 22.80
C SER A 217 -24.09 9.72 23.71
N ALA A 218 -23.39 9.34 24.78
CA ALA A 218 -24.01 8.57 25.86
C ALA A 218 -24.56 9.55 26.91
N PRO A 219 -25.89 9.75 27.02
CA PRO A 219 -26.47 10.42 28.18
C PRO A 219 -26.19 9.56 29.42
N ARG A 220 -25.86 10.23 30.53
CA ARG A 220 -25.76 9.61 31.86
C ARG A 220 -27.15 9.33 32.39
#